data_AF-A0A2T7DZE1-F1
#
_entry.id   AF-A0A2T7DZE1-F1
#
_cell.length_a   1.000
_cell.length_b   1.000
_cell.length_c   1.000
_cell.angle_alpha   90.00
_cell.angle_beta   90.00
_cell.angle_gamma   90.00
#
_symmetry.space_group_name_H-M   'P 1'
#
loop_
_entity.id
_entity.type
_entity.pdbx_description
1 polymer ?
#
loop_
_entity_poly.entity_id
_entity_poly.type
_entity_poly.pdbx_seq_one_letter_code
_entity_poly.pdbx_strand_id
1 'polypeptide(L)'
;MVAPSNVFWDHVGHLHTNVLHWEGFPNLLWDSLSLFFCTEPPQYDGVEYRKEGVSRCRVKMMILQHPFRSQWHPIEVDVVGYRLVDTIETAALEAIHIFCNQHPMEVAGHPIGLFPAIDSSNPEWNFRIAHYGHMLGDSAEETIRGVIRFMNVQHHYQILLRREMGQLTGVAQGHYRKADRQVTRIVELQALVTEKDEIIAARNETILHRED
;
A
#
# COMPACT_ATOMS: atom_id res chain seq x y z
N MET A 1 -25.45 -20.04 5.48
CA MET A 1 -25.68 -19.26 4.25
C MET A 1 -24.35 -18.64 3.86
N VAL A 2 -23.85 -18.89 2.64
CA VAL A 2 -22.64 -18.23 2.14
C VAL A 2 -23.04 -16.80 1.81
N ALA A 3 -22.50 -15.83 2.54
CA ALA A 3 -22.70 -14.42 2.22
C ALA A 3 -22.23 -14.18 0.77
N PRO A 4 -22.97 -13.40 -0.04
CA PRO A 4 -22.54 -13.07 -1.39
C PRO A 4 -21.13 -12.49 -1.32
N SER A 5 -20.27 -12.89 -2.26
CA SER A 5 -18.94 -12.28 -2.39
C SER A 5 -19.14 -10.79 -2.67
N ASN A 6 -18.90 -9.94 -1.66
CA ASN A 6 -19.08 -8.49 -1.73
C ASN A 6 -18.06 -7.81 -2.63
N VAL A 7 -17.47 -8.54 -3.58
CA VAL A 7 -16.44 -8.06 -4.49
C VAL A 7 -17.10 -7.76 -5.83
N PHE A 8 -17.16 -6.49 -6.22
CA PHE A 8 -17.61 -6.11 -7.54
C PHE A 8 -16.83 -4.90 -8.08
N TRP A 9 -16.83 -4.76 -9.40
CA TRP A 9 -16.29 -3.61 -10.08
C TRP A 9 -17.43 -2.75 -10.60
N ASP A 10 -17.38 -1.44 -10.38
CA ASP A 10 -18.35 -0.52 -10.94
C ASP A 10 -18.03 -0.12 -12.39
N HIS A 11 -18.93 0.63 -13.01
CA HIS A 11 -18.77 1.10 -14.39
C HIS A 11 -17.63 2.11 -14.58
N VAL A 12 -17.14 2.70 -13.50
CA VAL A 12 -16.03 3.69 -13.49
C VAL A 12 -14.69 2.97 -13.29
N GLY A 13 -14.70 1.68 -12.96
CA GLY A 13 -13.51 0.86 -12.76
C GLY A 13 -13.01 0.86 -11.31
N HIS A 14 -13.87 1.14 -10.34
CA HIS A 14 -13.56 0.96 -8.92
C HIS A 14 -13.95 -0.43 -8.43
N LEU A 15 -13.07 -1.03 -7.65
CA LEU A 15 -13.28 -2.25 -6.88
C LEU A 15 -13.95 -1.90 -5.55
N HIS A 16 -15.12 -2.45 -5.31
CA HIS A 16 -15.83 -2.36 -4.04
C HIS A 16 -15.77 -3.73 -3.35
N THR A 17 -15.30 -3.77 -2.10
CA THR A 17 -15.15 -5.02 -1.34
C THR A 17 -15.04 -4.81 0.17
N ASN A 18 -15.46 -5.80 0.96
CA ASN A 18 -15.17 -5.86 2.39
C ASN A 18 -13.96 -6.76 2.74
N VAL A 19 -13.40 -7.46 1.74
CA VAL A 19 -12.15 -8.24 1.83
C VAL A 19 -12.18 -9.36 2.89
N LEU A 20 -13.36 -9.78 3.34
CA LEU A 20 -13.46 -10.80 4.39
C LEU A 20 -13.26 -12.25 3.89
N HIS A 21 -12.95 -12.43 2.61
CA HIS A 21 -12.87 -13.74 1.96
C HIS A 21 -11.49 -14.41 2.03
N TRP A 22 -10.45 -13.72 2.53
CA TRP A 22 -9.13 -14.29 2.80
C TRP A 22 -8.57 -13.83 4.15
N GLU A 23 -7.72 -14.64 4.79
CA GLU A 23 -7.06 -14.24 6.04
C GLU A 23 -6.01 -13.14 5.77
N GLY A 24 -6.19 -11.98 6.40
CA GLY A 24 -5.38 -10.77 6.21
C GLY A 24 -5.68 -9.72 7.28
N PHE A 25 -5.06 -8.55 7.19
CA PHE A 25 -5.33 -7.43 8.09
C PHE A 25 -6.80 -6.97 8.04
N PRO A 26 -7.51 -6.97 6.89
CA PRO A 26 -8.94 -6.68 6.86
C PRO A 26 -9.77 -7.58 7.78
N ASN A 27 -9.45 -8.88 7.82
CA ASN A 27 -10.13 -9.84 8.70
C ASN A 27 -9.78 -9.60 10.18
N LEU A 28 -8.51 -9.36 10.50
CA LEU A 28 -8.09 -9.02 11.87
C LEU A 28 -8.74 -7.73 12.38
N LEU A 29 -8.84 -6.72 11.51
CA LEU A 29 -9.53 -5.47 11.81
C LEU A 29 -11.00 -5.73 12.09
N TRP A 30 -11.70 -6.46 11.20
CA TRP A 30 -13.12 -6.73 11.37
C TRP A 30 -13.43 -7.56 12.62
N ASP A 31 -12.66 -8.62 12.87
CA ASP A 31 -12.81 -9.43 14.08
C ASP A 31 -12.65 -8.58 15.34
N SER A 32 -11.69 -7.65 15.33
CA SER A 32 -11.46 -6.75 16.45
C SER A 32 -12.59 -5.74 16.61
N LEU A 33 -13.04 -5.10 15.54
CA LEU A 33 -14.15 -4.14 15.56
C LEU A 33 -15.46 -4.78 16.03
N SER A 34 -15.68 -6.05 15.67
CA SER A 34 -16.86 -6.82 16.09
C SER A 34 -16.94 -6.98 17.60
N LEU A 35 -15.80 -7.10 18.30
CA LEU A 35 -15.75 -7.13 19.78
C LEU A 35 -16.21 -5.82 20.42
N PHE A 36 -16.11 -4.70 19.68
CA PHE A 36 -16.57 -3.39 20.12
C PHE A 36 -17.99 -3.07 19.68
N PHE A 37 -18.75 -4.04 19.15
CA PHE A 37 -20.13 -3.86 18.66
C PHE A 37 -20.27 -2.97 17.42
N CYS A 38 -19.21 -2.83 16.61
CA CYS A 38 -19.36 -2.32 15.26
C CYS A 38 -20.25 -3.27 14.44
N THR A 39 -21.28 -2.74 13.79
CA THR A 39 -22.31 -3.54 13.11
C THR A 39 -22.01 -3.82 11.64
N GLU A 40 -21.10 -3.06 11.03
CA GLU A 40 -20.79 -3.15 9.61
C GLU A 40 -19.28 -3.29 9.40
N PRO A 41 -18.85 -4.20 8.51
CA PRO A 41 -17.45 -4.36 8.21
C PRO A 41 -16.90 -3.17 7.42
N PRO A 42 -15.60 -2.85 7.59
CA PRO A 42 -14.95 -1.83 6.78
C PRO A 42 -15.15 -2.10 5.29
N GLN A 43 -15.49 -1.06 4.55
CA GLN A 43 -15.61 -1.13 3.09
C GLN A 43 -14.34 -0.55 2.47
N TYR A 44 -13.87 -1.20 1.40
CA TYR A 44 -12.72 -0.80 0.62
C TYR A 44 -13.17 -0.44 -0.79
N ASP A 45 -12.76 0.75 -1.23
CA ASP A 45 -12.90 1.27 -2.59
C ASP A 45 -11.51 1.38 -3.20
N GLY A 46 -11.22 0.57 -4.21
CA GLY A 46 -9.91 0.47 -4.84
C GLY A 46 -9.96 0.87 -6.31
N VAL A 47 -9.01 1.67 -6.78
CA VAL A 47 -8.90 2.02 -8.21
C VAL A 47 -7.48 1.82 -8.70
N GLU A 48 -7.32 1.18 -9.85
CA GLU A 48 -6.03 1.03 -10.54
C GLU A 48 -5.88 2.11 -11.62
N TYR A 49 -4.69 2.68 -11.73
CA TYR A 49 -4.38 3.69 -12.74
C TYR A 49 -2.91 3.63 -13.14
N ARG A 50 -2.56 4.24 -14.28
CA ARG A 50 -1.17 4.42 -14.67
C ARG A 50 -0.72 5.85 -14.41
N LYS A 51 0.42 6.00 -13.73
CA LYS A 51 1.11 7.28 -13.57
C LYS A 51 2.50 7.14 -14.14
N GLU A 52 2.83 7.96 -15.14
CA GLU A 52 4.16 7.99 -15.78
C GLU A 52 4.62 6.60 -16.30
N GLY A 53 3.67 5.80 -16.81
CA GLY A 53 3.93 4.45 -17.31
C GLY A 53 4.04 3.36 -16.24
N VAL A 54 3.95 3.72 -14.95
CA VAL A 54 3.97 2.78 -13.82
C VAL A 54 2.53 2.53 -13.36
N SER A 55 2.16 1.25 -13.23
CA SER A 55 0.88 0.86 -12.62
C SER A 55 0.86 1.26 -11.15
N ARG A 56 -0.22 1.91 -10.74
CA ARG A 56 -0.50 2.36 -9.39
C ARG A 56 -1.91 1.94 -9.03
N CYS A 57 -2.20 1.93 -7.74
CA CYS A 57 -3.56 1.87 -7.25
C CYS A 57 -3.72 2.79 -6.04
N ARG A 58 -4.96 3.17 -5.79
CA ARG A 58 -5.37 3.91 -4.61
C ARG A 58 -6.50 3.15 -3.94
N VAL A 59 -6.42 2.96 -2.65
CA VAL A 59 -7.44 2.29 -1.85
C VAL A 59 -7.91 3.25 -0.78
N LYS A 60 -9.21 3.48 -0.75
CA LYS A 60 -9.91 4.16 0.34
C LYS A 60 -10.62 3.13 1.18
N MET A 61 -10.53 3.28 2.49
CA MET A 61 -11.22 2.43 3.44
C MET A 61 -11.90 3.29 4.50
N MET A 62 -13.10 2.89 4.91
CA MET A 62 -13.85 3.59 5.95
C MET A 62 -14.33 2.62 7.03
N ILE A 63 -14.08 2.98 8.29
CA ILE A 63 -14.80 2.45 9.45
C ILE A 63 -15.87 3.48 9.79
N LEU A 64 -17.14 3.08 9.69
CA LEU A 64 -18.27 3.96 9.92
C LEU A 64 -18.37 4.40 11.38
N GLN A 65 -19.10 5.49 11.59
CA GLN A 65 -19.45 6.00 12.91
C GLN A 65 -20.02 4.89 13.80
N HIS A 66 -19.48 4.76 15.01
CA HIS A 66 -19.95 3.74 15.94
C HIS A 66 -21.41 4.02 16.37
N PRO A 67 -22.33 3.03 16.26
CA PRO A 67 -23.77 3.26 16.43
C PRO A 67 -24.15 3.72 17.85
N PHE A 68 -23.38 3.30 18.86
CA PHE A 68 -23.64 3.62 20.28
C PHE A 68 -22.63 4.61 20.89
N ARG A 69 -21.66 5.10 20.11
CA ARG A 69 -20.56 5.93 20.65
C ARG A 69 -20.29 7.09 19.70
N SER A 70 -21.01 8.19 19.87
CA SER A 70 -20.85 9.40 19.04
C SER A 70 -19.46 10.03 19.14
N GLN A 71 -18.73 9.78 20.24
CA GLN A 71 -17.36 10.27 20.43
C GLN A 71 -16.31 9.49 19.62
N TRP A 72 -16.67 8.31 19.09
CA TRP A 72 -15.78 7.52 18.24
C TRP A 72 -15.93 8.01 16.81
N HIS A 73 -15.03 8.89 16.39
CA HIS A 73 -15.07 9.46 15.05
C HIS A 73 -14.88 8.37 13.98
N PRO A 74 -15.48 8.50 12.79
CA PRO A 74 -15.21 7.60 11.68
C PRO A 74 -13.71 7.59 11.36
N ILE A 75 -13.20 6.42 10.96
CA ILE A 75 -11.81 6.29 10.53
C ILE A 75 -11.81 6.17 9.01
N GLU A 76 -11.19 7.15 8.36
CA GLU A 76 -10.96 7.17 6.92
C GLU A 76 -9.48 6.96 6.64
N VAL A 77 -9.17 6.02 5.76
CA VAL A 77 -7.81 5.71 5.33
C VAL A 77 -7.74 5.80 3.81
N ASP A 78 -6.68 6.42 3.30
CA ASP A 78 -6.46 6.64 1.88
C ASP A 78 -5.00 6.38 1.52
N VAL A 79 -4.74 5.24 0.88
CA VAL A 79 -3.39 4.73 0.62
C VAL A 79 -3.17 4.57 -0.86
N VAL A 80 -1.96 4.94 -1.32
CA VAL A 80 -1.51 4.70 -2.69
C VAL A 80 -0.44 3.61 -2.69
N GLY A 81 -0.62 2.58 -3.51
CA GLY A 81 0.36 1.51 -3.73
C GLY A 81 0.50 1.14 -5.20
N TYR A 82 1.06 -0.04 -5.52
CA TYR A 82 1.19 -0.51 -6.91
C TYR A 82 0.26 -1.68 -7.23
N ARG A 83 -0.17 -2.45 -6.22
CA ARG A 83 -1.12 -3.56 -6.37
C ARG A 83 -2.26 -3.44 -5.36
N LEU A 84 -3.50 -3.68 -5.81
CA LEU A 84 -4.68 -3.55 -4.96
C LEU A 84 -4.61 -4.41 -3.71
N VAL A 85 -4.27 -5.69 -3.84
CA VAL A 85 -4.21 -6.63 -2.71
C VAL A 85 -3.27 -6.10 -1.61
N ASP A 86 -2.05 -5.73 -1.99
CA ASP A 86 -1.03 -5.30 -1.05
C ASP A 86 -1.42 -3.94 -0.42
N THR A 87 -2.07 -3.06 -1.18
CA THR A 87 -2.53 -1.74 -0.73
C THR A 87 -3.75 -1.82 0.20
N ILE A 88 -4.64 -2.79 -0.01
CA ILE A 88 -5.76 -3.10 0.89
C ILE A 88 -5.24 -3.55 2.26
N GLU A 89 -4.24 -4.44 2.27
CA GLU A 89 -3.57 -4.88 3.51
C GLU A 89 -2.95 -3.69 4.25
N THR A 90 -2.28 -2.77 3.52
CA THR A 90 -1.74 -1.53 4.08
C THR A 90 -2.83 -0.66 4.70
N ALA A 91 -3.94 -0.43 3.99
CA ALA A 91 -5.04 0.40 4.47
C ALA A 91 -5.68 -0.19 5.74
N ALA A 92 -5.85 -1.51 5.80
CA ALA A 92 -6.35 -2.19 6.99
C ALA A 92 -5.39 -2.08 8.18
N LEU A 93 -4.08 -2.25 7.94
CA LEU A 93 -3.06 -2.12 8.98
C LEU A 93 -2.98 -0.68 9.52
N GLU A 94 -3.06 0.34 8.64
CA GLU A 94 -3.16 1.73 9.07
C GLU A 94 -4.41 2.00 9.90
N ALA A 95 -5.55 1.44 9.52
CA ALA A 95 -6.78 1.55 10.29
C ALA A 95 -6.69 0.91 11.68
N ILE A 96 -6.06 -0.26 11.79
CA ILE A 96 -5.77 -0.90 13.09
C ILE A 96 -4.95 0.05 13.97
N HIS A 97 -3.88 0.66 13.41
CA HIS A 97 -3.05 1.59 14.16
C HIS A 97 -3.81 2.84 14.60
N ILE A 98 -4.62 3.43 13.72
CA ILE A 98 -5.44 4.61 14.04
C ILE A 98 -6.44 4.26 15.15
N PHE A 99 -7.15 3.13 15.02
CA PHE A 99 -8.12 2.68 16.00
C PHE A 99 -7.49 2.48 17.39
N CYS A 100 -6.35 1.78 17.47
CA CYS A 100 -5.63 1.57 18.72
C CYS A 100 -5.12 2.87 19.36
N ASN A 101 -4.74 3.86 18.55
CA ASN A 101 -4.29 5.16 19.04
C ASN A 101 -5.44 6.05 19.50
N GLN A 102 -6.61 5.97 18.87
CA GLN A 102 -7.80 6.73 19.25
C GLN A 102 -8.48 6.18 20.50
N HIS A 103 -8.39 4.87 20.75
CA HIS A 103 -9.10 4.18 21.83
C HIS A 103 -8.17 3.33 22.71
N PRO A 104 -7.08 3.90 23.27
CA PRO A 104 -6.04 3.13 23.95
C PRO A 104 -6.55 2.38 25.19
N MET A 105 -7.54 2.94 25.89
CA MET A 105 -8.13 2.33 27.09
C MET A 105 -9.06 1.17 26.73
N GLU A 106 -9.86 1.32 25.68
CA GLU A 106 -10.80 0.29 25.25
C GLU A 106 -10.10 -0.92 24.64
N VAL A 107 -9.01 -0.71 23.91
CA VAL A 107 -8.23 -1.80 23.33
C VAL A 107 -7.32 -2.49 24.34
N ALA A 108 -7.08 -1.91 25.52
CA ALA A 108 -6.11 -2.43 26.49
C ALA A 108 -6.41 -3.86 26.96
N GLY A 109 -7.69 -4.24 27.05
CA GLY A 109 -8.13 -5.58 27.43
C GLY A 109 -8.39 -6.54 26.26
N HIS A 110 -7.97 -6.19 25.04
CA HIS A 110 -8.25 -6.98 23.84
C HIS A 110 -6.97 -7.28 23.06
N PRO A 111 -6.91 -8.40 22.30
CA PRO A 111 -5.70 -8.79 21.57
C PRO A 111 -5.18 -7.70 20.61
N ILE A 112 -6.09 -6.93 19.99
CA ILE A 112 -5.74 -5.82 19.09
C ILE A 112 -4.88 -4.74 19.77
N GLY A 113 -5.04 -4.53 21.08
CA GLY A 113 -4.25 -3.56 21.85
C GLY A 113 -2.76 -3.92 21.97
N LEU A 114 -2.41 -5.19 21.74
CA LEU A 114 -1.04 -5.70 21.73
C LEU A 114 -0.40 -5.68 20.33
N PHE A 115 -1.17 -5.43 19.27
CA PHE A 115 -0.60 -5.35 17.93
C PHE A 115 0.43 -4.21 17.88
N PRO A 116 1.58 -4.40 17.20
CA PRO A 116 2.62 -3.39 17.11
C PRO A 116 2.09 -2.02 16.71
N ALA A 117 2.58 -0.97 17.35
CA ALA A 117 2.35 0.40 16.91
C ALA A 117 3.28 0.74 15.72
N ILE A 118 2.91 1.78 14.95
CA ILE A 118 3.76 2.35 13.88
C ILE A 118 5.12 2.78 14.45
N ASP A 119 5.10 3.43 15.61
CA ASP A 119 6.29 3.85 16.35
C ASP A 119 6.52 2.90 17.54
N SER A 120 7.64 2.18 17.53
CA SER A 120 8.07 1.33 18.64
C SER A 120 8.35 2.11 19.93
N SER A 121 8.53 3.43 19.84
CA SER A 121 8.72 4.34 20.97
C SER A 121 7.41 4.83 21.57
N ASN A 122 6.25 4.42 21.03
CA ASN A 122 4.94 4.85 21.50
C ASN A 122 4.74 4.48 22.98
N PRO A 123 4.59 5.47 23.89
CA PRO A 123 4.56 5.21 25.33
C PRO A 123 3.29 4.47 25.77
N GLU A 124 2.15 4.74 25.14
CA GLU A 124 0.88 4.06 25.43
C GLU A 124 0.95 2.58 25.03
N TRP A 125 1.50 2.29 23.85
CA TRP A 125 1.70 0.91 23.42
C TRP A 125 2.72 0.18 24.31
N ASN A 126 3.86 0.80 24.60
CA ASN A 126 4.87 0.23 25.49
C ASN A 126 4.30 -0.04 26.89
N PHE A 127 3.45 0.85 27.40
CA PHE A 127 2.75 0.64 28.67
C PHE A 127 1.84 -0.60 28.62
N ARG A 128 1.04 -0.77 27.55
CA ARG A 128 0.20 -1.96 27.37
C ARG A 128 1.02 -3.25 27.29
N ILE A 129 2.12 -3.26 26.53
CA ILE A 129 3.02 -4.42 26.40
C ILE A 129 3.74 -4.73 27.72
N ALA A 130 4.01 -3.74 28.57
CA ALA A 130 4.59 -3.99 29.89
C ALA A 130 3.56 -4.52 30.91
N HIS A 131 2.27 -4.20 30.74
CA HIS A 131 1.21 -4.49 31.71
C HIS A 131 0.08 -5.39 31.17
N TYR A 132 0.37 -6.19 30.15
CA TYR A 132 -0.57 -7.11 29.51
C TYR A 132 -0.99 -8.31 30.39
N GLY A 133 -0.41 -8.47 31.59
CA GLY A 133 -0.66 -9.62 32.45
C GLY A 133 -2.13 -9.85 32.79
N HIS A 134 -2.95 -8.79 32.79
CA HIS A 134 -4.40 -8.89 32.98
C HIS A 134 -5.12 -9.65 31.84
N MET A 135 -4.54 -9.69 30.63
CA MET A 135 -5.06 -10.46 29.49
C MET A 135 -4.61 -11.93 29.49
N LEU A 136 -3.67 -12.31 30.35
CA LEU A 136 -3.16 -13.68 30.48
C LEU A 136 -3.96 -14.55 31.46
N GLY A 137 -5.07 -14.03 31.98
CA GLY A 137 -6.07 -14.79 32.73
C GLY A 137 -7.08 -15.46 31.79
N ASP A 138 -8.36 -15.15 31.97
CA ASP A 138 -9.46 -15.80 31.24
C ASP A 138 -9.41 -15.59 29.72
N SER A 139 -8.73 -14.56 29.23
CA SER A 139 -8.55 -14.24 27.81
C SER A 139 -7.22 -14.73 27.20
N ALA A 140 -6.45 -15.56 27.92
CA ALA A 140 -5.09 -15.95 27.49
C ALA A 140 -5.07 -16.63 26.12
N GLU A 141 -5.99 -17.58 25.90
CA GLU A 141 -6.08 -18.30 24.62
C GLU A 141 -6.40 -17.35 23.47
N GLU A 142 -7.38 -16.47 23.65
CA GLU A 142 -7.81 -15.51 22.62
C GLU A 142 -6.71 -14.50 22.30
N THR A 143 -5.98 -14.07 23.33
CA THR A 143 -4.84 -13.16 23.22
C THR A 143 -3.70 -13.80 22.43
N ILE A 144 -3.28 -15.02 22.81
CA ILE A 144 -2.23 -15.75 22.11
C ILE A 144 -2.65 -16.02 20.67
N ARG A 145 -3.89 -16.46 20.43
CA ARG A 145 -4.44 -16.70 19.10
C ARG A 145 -4.44 -15.43 18.25
N GLY A 146 -4.88 -14.30 18.81
CA GLY A 146 -4.88 -13.00 18.12
C GLY A 146 -3.47 -12.57 17.71
N VAL A 147 -2.49 -12.68 18.61
CA VAL A 147 -1.09 -12.32 18.34
C VAL A 147 -0.48 -13.27 17.29
N ILE A 148 -0.74 -14.57 17.35
CA ILE A 148 -0.28 -15.53 16.34
C ILE A 148 -0.86 -15.21 14.96
N ARG A 149 -2.18 -14.92 14.88
CA ARG A 149 -2.81 -14.54 13.62
C ARG A 149 -2.20 -13.26 13.06
N PHE A 150 -1.99 -12.24 13.91
CA PHE A 150 -1.32 -11.01 13.51
C PHE A 150 0.09 -11.27 12.95
N MET A 151 0.91 -12.06 13.65
CA MET A 151 2.26 -12.40 13.18
C MET A 151 2.25 -13.15 11.84
N ASN A 152 1.31 -14.08 11.66
CA ASN A 152 1.16 -14.80 10.40
C ASN A 152 0.76 -13.85 9.26
N VAL A 153 -0.25 -13.01 9.47
CA VAL A 153 -0.69 -12.01 8.48
C VAL A 153 0.47 -11.06 8.14
N GLN A 154 1.17 -10.55 9.15
CA GLN A 154 2.33 -9.69 8.97
C GLN A 154 3.43 -10.38 8.14
N HIS A 155 3.71 -11.66 8.37
CA HIS A 155 4.67 -12.41 7.57
C HIS A 155 4.27 -12.49 6.10
N HIS A 156 3.01 -12.82 5.81
CA HIS A 156 2.49 -12.87 4.44
C HIS A 156 2.53 -11.50 3.76
N TYR A 157 2.15 -10.45 4.48
CA TYR A 157 2.21 -9.08 3.99
C TYR A 157 3.64 -8.66 3.63
N GLN A 158 4.65 -9.04 4.44
CA GLN A 158 6.06 -8.79 4.12
C GLN A 158 6.52 -9.52 2.85
N ILE A 159 6.00 -10.72 2.58
CA ILE A 159 6.29 -11.44 1.32
C ILE A 159 5.69 -10.70 0.13
N LEU A 160 4.46 -10.20 0.25
CA LEU A 160 3.78 -9.42 -0.79
C LEU A 160 4.57 -8.16 -1.14
N LEU A 161 4.94 -7.35 -0.14
CA LEU A 161 5.74 -6.13 -0.33
C LEU A 161 7.10 -6.42 -0.98
N ARG A 162 7.77 -7.51 -0.61
CA ARG A 162 9.05 -7.91 -1.25
C ARG A 162 8.87 -8.26 -2.72
N ARG A 163 7.77 -8.92 -3.08
CA ARG A 163 7.47 -9.25 -4.48
C ARG A 163 7.17 -7.99 -5.29
N GLU A 164 6.37 -7.08 -4.75
CA GLU A 164 6.08 -5.78 -5.36
C GLU A 164 7.37 -4.98 -5.59
N MET A 165 8.24 -4.91 -4.59
CA MET A 165 9.55 -4.25 -4.69
C MET A 165 10.44 -4.86 -5.79
N GLY A 166 10.44 -6.20 -5.91
CA GLY A 166 11.15 -6.90 -6.98
C GLY A 166 10.63 -6.55 -8.38
N GLN A 167 9.30 -6.46 -8.55
CA GLN A 167 8.68 -6.04 -9.80
C GLN A 167 9.03 -4.58 -10.14
N LEU A 168 8.92 -3.67 -9.17
CA LEU A 168 9.25 -2.26 -9.34
C LEU A 168 10.72 -2.07 -9.73
N THR A 169 11.63 -2.81 -9.09
CA THR A 169 13.06 -2.80 -9.43
C THR A 169 13.29 -3.27 -10.87
N GLY A 170 12.59 -4.33 -11.29
CA GLY A 170 12.67 -4.83 -12.67
C GLY A 170 12.19 -3.81 -13.70
N VAL A 171 11.08 -3.13 -13.42
CA VAL A 171 10.54 -2.04 -14.27
C VAL A 171 11.53 -0.89 -14.35
N ALA A 172 12.06 -0.42 -13.22
CA ALA A 172 13.04 0.67 -13.17
C ALA A 172 14.31 0.33 -13.97
N GLN A 173 14.84 -0.90 -13.82
CA GLN A 173 15.99 -1.36 -14.61
C GLN A 173 15.69 -1.41 -16.12
N GLY A 174 14.47 -1.82 -16.49
CA GLY A 174 14.02 -1.81 -17.89
C GLY A 174 14.00 -0.41 -18.48
N HIS A 175 13.44 0.56 -17.75
CA HIS A 175 13.45 1.97 -18.15
C HIS A 175 14.87 2.53 -18.26
N TYR A 176 15.74 2.23 -17.30
CA TYR A 176 17.13 2.65 -17.33
C TYR A 176 17.86 2.13 -18.58
N ARG A 177 17.79 0.83 -18.87
CA ARG A 177 18.42 0.25 -20.08
C ARG A 177 17.88 0.85 -21.37
N LYS A 178 16.59 1.20 -21.40
CA LYS A 178 15.98 1.85 -22.57
C LYS A 178 16.52 3.26 -22.75
N ALA A 179 16.59 4.05 -21.68
CA ALA A 179 17.14 5.40 -21.70
C ALA A 179 18.61 5.39 -22.11
N ASP A 180 19.41 4.48 -21.55
CA ASP A 180 20.82 4.30 -21.88
C ASP A 180 21.03 4.04 -23.38
N ARG A 181 20.27 3.10 -23.97
CA ARG A 181 20.26 2.86 -25.43
C ARG A 181 19.86 4.09 -26.25
N GLN A 182 18.92 4.89 -25.76
CA GLN A 182 18.53 6.13 -26.44
C GLN A 182 19.65 7.16 -26.40
N VAL A 183 20.35 7.29 -25.28
CA VAL A 183 21.52 8.17 -25.14
C VAL A 183 22.63 7.75 -26.10
N THR A 184 22.95 6.45 -26.18
CA THR A 184 23.95 5.95 -27.15
C THR A 184 23.58 6.33 -28.58
N ARG A 185 22.32 6.12 -28.99
CA ARG A 185 21.84 6.49 -30.33
C ARG A 185 21.92 7.99 -30.59
N ILE A 186 21.63 8.82 -29.59
CA ILE A 186 21.73 10.28 -29.73
C ILE A 186 23.19 10.68 -29.97
N VAL A 187 24.13 10.09 -29.25
CA VAL A 187 25.57 10.35 -29.44
C VAL A 187 26.03 9.94 -30.85
N GLU A 188 25.62 8.75 -31.32
CA GLU A 188 25.91 8.29 -32.68
C GLU A 188 25.34 9.24 -33.76
N LEU A 189 24.09 9.67 -33.59
CA LEU A 189 23.45 10.60 -34.51
C LEU A 189 24.12 11.98 -34.49
N GLN A 190 24.54 12.46 -33.32
CA GLN A 190 25.26 13.72 -33.18
C GLN A 190 26.61 13.67 -33.91
N ALA A 191 27.37 12.60 -33.76
CA ALA A 191 28.63 12.42 -34.49
C ALA A 191 28.42 12.45 -36.02
N LEU A 192 27.35 11.80 -36.49
CA LEU A 192 27.02 11.74 -37.92
C LEU A 192 26.53 13.10 -38.46
N VAL A 193 25.84 13.89 -37.65
CA VAL A 193 25.47 15.28 -37.99
C VAL A 193 26.73 16.14 -38.09
N THR A 194 27.64 16.09 -37.12
CA THR A 194 28.90 16.84 -37.15
C THR A 194 29.73 16.51 -38.38
N GLU A 195 29.90 15.22 -38.71
CA GLU A 195 30.63 14.79 -39.91
C GLU A 195 30.00 15.37 -41.19
N LYS A 196 28.66 15.34 -41.30
CA LYS A 196 27.96 15.93 -42.45
C LYS A 196 28.10 17.44 -42.53
N ASP A 197 28.08 18.13 -41.39
CA ASP A 197 28.26 19.59 -41.34
C ASP A 197 29.67 19.98 -41.79
N GLU A 198 30.70 19.22 -41.42
CA GLU A 198 32.09 19.39 -41.90
C GLU A 198 32.19 19.21 -43.42
N ILE A 199 31.56 18.17 -43.98
CA ILE A 199 31.53 17.93 -45.43
C ILE A 199 30.83 19.08 -46.17
N ILE A 200 29.73 19.59 -45.63
CA ILE A 200 28.99 20.71 -46.21
C ILE A 200 29.85 21.99 -46.18
N ALA A 201 30.52 22.27 -45.06
CA ALA A 201 31.42 23.41 -44.93
C ALA A 201 32.54 23.37 -45.97
N ALA A 202 33.25 22.24 -46.08
CA ALA A 202 34.32 22.06 -47.05
C ALA A 202 33.83 22.22 -48.51
N ARG A 203 32.63 21.70 -48.82
CA ARG A 203 32.04 21.87 -50.16
C ARG A 203 31.71 23.32 -50.47
N ASN A 204 31.15 24.06 -49.51
CA ASN A 204 30.81 25.48 -49.68
C ASN A 204 32.04 26.34 -49.92
N GLU A 205 33.15 26.10 -49.19
CA GLU A 205 34.44 26.75 -49.43
C GLU A 205 34.97 26.48 -50.85
N THR A 206 34.85 25.24 -51.31
CA THR A 206 35.30 24.85 -52.66
C THR A 206 34.48 25.52 -53.77
N ILE A 207 33.18 25.76 -53.54
CA ILE A 207 32.30 26.44 -54.50
C ILE A 207 32.66 27.94 -54.57
N LEU A 208 32.85 28.59 -53.42
CA LEU A 208 33.27 30.00 -53.35
C LEU A 208 34.59 30.24 -54.09
N HIS A 209 35.57 29.33 -53.96
CA HIS A 209 36.85 29.44 -54.68
C HIS A 209 36.79 29.17 -56.18
N ARG A 210 35.65 28.74 -56.73
CA ARG A 210 35.48 28.45 -58.16
C ARG A 210 34.70 29.54 -58.90
N GLU A 211 34.10 30.47 -58.17
CA GLU A 211 33.35 31.62 -58.68
C GLU A 211 34.19 32.91 -58.75
N ASP A 212 35.43 32.88 -58.23
CA ASP A 212 36.49 33.89 -58.42
C ASP A 212 37.41 33.57 -59.63
#